data_AF-A0ABD3M1A6-F1
#
_entry.id   AF-A0ABD3M1A6-F1
#
_cell.length_a   1.000
_cell.length_b   1.000
_cell.length_c   1.000
_cell.angle_alpha   90.00
_cell.angle_beta   90.00
_cell.angle_gamma   90.00
#
_symmetry.space_group_name_H-M   'P 1'
#
loop_
_entity.id
_entity.type
_entity.pdbx_description
1 polymer ?
#
loop_
_entity_poly.entity_id
_entity_poly.type
_entity_poly.pdbx_seq_one_letter_code
_entity_poly.pdbx_strand_id
1 'polypeptide(L)' 'MMNPSSSSAAAAQQQQLQELTVAKSELTHGDTSGLVYVQSSVGAAFLVTPRQEALRQVEEKIVSLSNQGQR' A
#
# COMPACT_ATOMS: atom_id res chain seq x y z
N MET A 1 0.65 -20.55 26.29
CA MET A 1 0.62 -21.08 24.92
C MET A 1 0.51 -19.88 23.98
N MET A 2 1.54 -19.61 23.16
CA MET A 2 1.55 -18.50 22.20
C MET A 2 0.73 -18.90 20.98
N ASN A 3 -0.24 -18.07 20.59
CA ASN A 3 -1.14 -18.35 19.48
C ASN A 3 -0.40 -18.04 18.15
N PRO A 4 -0.17 -19.04 17.27
CA PRO A 4 0.59 -18.84 16.03
C PRO A 4 -0.12 -17.97 15.00
N SER A 5 -1.42 -17.71 15.18
CA SER A 5 -2.25 -16.91 14.26
C SER A 5 -2.01 -15.40 14.36
N SER A 6 -1.47 -14.90 15.48
CA SER A 6 -1.25 -13.46 15.68
C SER A 6 0.05 -12.97 15.05
N SER A 7 1.04 -13.84 14.87
CA SER A 7 2.35 -13.46 14.31
C SER A 7 2.31 -13.29 12.80
N SER A 8 1.48 -14.07 12.10
CA SER A 8 1.34 -14.00 10.64
C SER A 8 0.62 -12.73 10.18
N ALA A 9 -0.40 -12.29 10.92
CA ALA A 9 -1.13 -11.06 10.62
C ALA A 9 -0.26 -9.81 10.79
N ALA A 10 0.53 -9.75 11.87
CA ALA A 10 1.46 -8.64 12.10
C ALA A 10 2.59 -8.60 11.05
N ALA A 11 3.13 -9.76 10.68
CA ALA A 11 4.13 -9.85 9.61
C ALA A 11 3.57 -9.42 8.24
N ALA A 12 2.34 -9.84 7.91
CA ALA A 12 1.67 -9.44 6.67
C ALA A 12 1.40 -7.93 6.64
N GLN A 13 0.98 -7.34 7.76
CA GLN A 13 0.76 -5.90 7.87
C GLN A 13 2.06 -5.12 7.69
N GLN A 14 3.16 -5.58 8.31
CA GLN A 14 4.47 -4.95 8.18
C GLN A 14 5.01 -5.05 6.73
N GLN A 15 4.83 -6.20 6.08
CA GLN A 15 5.16 -6.36 4.67
C GLN A 15 4.35 -5.40 3.79
N GLN A 16 3.04 -5.29 4.03
CA GLN A 16 2.18 -4.40 3.26
C GLN A 16 2.55 -2.92 3.44
N LEU A 17 2.94 -2.50 4.64
CA LEU A 17 3.47 -1.15 4.89
C LEU A 17 4.78 -0.89 4.13
N GLN A 18 5.65 -1.89 4.07
CA GLN A 18 6.91 -1.79 3.32
C GLN A 18 6.64 -1.64 1.82
N GLU A 19 5.76 -2.45 1.26
CA GLU A 19 5.35 -2.37 -0.15
C GLU A 19 4.74 -1.01 -0.50
N LEU A 20 3.86 -0.48 0.36
CA LEU A 20 3.28 0.85 0.18
C LEU A 20 4.33 1.98 0.26
N THR A 21 5.33 1.83 1.14
CA THR A 21 6.43 2.80 1.25
C THR A 21 7.28 2.83 -0.02
N VAL A 22 7.56 1.67 -0.61
CA VAL A 22 8.26 1.57 -1.90
C VAL A 22 7.41 2.20 -3.01
N ALA A 23 6.12 1.87 -3.09
CA ALA A 23 5.22 2.45 -4.09
C ALA A 23 5.16 3.98 -3.98
N LYS A 24 5.13 4.53 -2.76
CA LYS A 24 5.20 5.99 -2.53
C LYS A 24 6.50 6.58 -3.09
N SER A 25 7.64 5.93 -2.84
CA SER A 25 8.94 6.38 -3.35
C SER A 25 8.97 6.40 -4.88
N GLU A 26 8.50 5.34 -5.55
CA GLU A 26 8.43 5.26 -7.02
C GLU A 26 7.52 6.33 -7.62
N LEU A 27 6.37 6.58 -6.99
CA LEU A 27 5.44 7.63 -7.44
C LEU A 27 6.04 9.04 -7.28
N THR A 28 6.91 9.26 -6.30
CA THR A 28 7.46 10.57 -5.96
C THR A 28 8.77 10.87 -6.68
N HIS A 29 9.68 9.89 -6.75
CA HIS A 29 11.07 10.07 -7.21
C HIS A 29 11.44 9.15 -8.37
N GLY A 30 10.61 8.16 -8.70
CA GLY A 30 10.85 7.25 -9.82
C GLY A 30 10.61 7.92 -11.17
N ASP A 31 10.73 7.12 -12.24
CA ASP A 31 10.47 7.58 -13.60
C ASP A 31 9.03 8.11 -13.73
N THR A 32 8.92 9.35 -14.23
CA THR A 32 7.64 10.06 -14.38
C THR A 32 6.96 9.87 -15.72
N SER A 33 7.65 9.27 -16.69
CA SER A 33 7.15 9.08 -18.06
C SER A 33 6.14 7.95 -18.20
N GLY A 34 6.14 7.00 -17.27
CA GLY A 34 5.27 5.82 -17.28
C GLY A 34 3.84 6.09 -16.80
N LEU A 35 2.89 5.34 -17.37
CA LEU A 35 1.50 5.27 -16.89
C LEU A 35 1.45 4.57 -15.53
N VAL A 36 0.57 5.05 -14.65
CA VAL A 36 0.32 4.45 -13.34
C VAL A 36 -1.00 3.68 -13.39
N TYR A 37 -0.95 2.43 -12.93
CA TYR A 37 -2.11 1.56 -12.87
C TYR A 37 -2.43 1.23 -11.42
N VAL A 38 -3.70 1.41 -11.03
CA VAL A 38 -4.16 1.10 -9.68
C VAL A 38 -5.29 0.09 -9.75
N GLN A 39 -5.22 -0.89 -8.86
CA GLN A 39 -6.30 -1.81 -8.57
C GLN A 39 -6.89 -1.45 -7.21
N SER A 40 -8.19 -1.16 -7.16
CA SER A 40 -8.88 -0.73 -5.95
C SER A 40 -9.12 -1.86 -4.95
N SER A 41 -9.36 -3.08 -5.44
CA SER A 41 -9.58 -4.30 -4.65
C SER A 41 -9.21 -5.56 -5.42
N VAL A 42 -9.02 -6.67 -4.71
CA VAL A 42 -8.72 -7.97 -5.34
C VAL A 42 -9.81 -8.34 -6.34
N GLY A 43 -9.43 -8.55 -7.60
CA GLY A 43 -10.34 -8.90 -8.69
C GLY A 43 -10.92 -7.70 -9.46
N ALA A 44 -10.68 -6.46 -9.03
CA ALA A 44 -11.00 -5.28 -9.82
C ALA A 44 -10.07 -5.13 -11.03
N ALA A 45 -10.54 -4.45 -12.08
CA ALA A 45 -9.68 -4.09 -13.21
C ALA A 45 -8.62 -3.06 -12.78
N PHE A 46 -7.47 -3.08 -13.46
CA PHE A 46 -6.46 -2.03 -13.34
C PHE A 46 -6.90 -0.79 -14.13
N LEU A 47 -6.97 0.34 -13.45
CA LEU A 47 -7.33 1.61 -14.07
C LEU A 47 -6.09 2.50 -14.18
N VAL A 48 -5.93 3.13 -15.35
CA VAL A 48 -4.97 4.22 -15.52
C VAL A 48 -5.37 5.34 -14.57
N THR A 49 -4.48 5.69 -13.65
CA THR A 49 -4.76 6.63 -12.57
C THR A 49 -3.74 7.76 -12.62
N PRO A 50 -4.15 9.03 -12.51
CA PRO A 50 -3.20 10.14 -12.39
C PRO A 50 -2.23 9.91 -11.23
N ARG A 51 -0.94 10.20 -11.44
CA ARG A 51 0.11 9.97 -10.44
C ARG A 51 -0.20 10.60 -9.08
N GLN A 52 -0.70 11.84 -9.08
CA GLN A 52 -1.08 12.54 -7.83
C GLN A 52 -2.20 11.81 -7.09
N GLU A 53 -3.17 11.25 -7.82
CA GLU A 53 -4.26 10.49 -7.22
C GLU A 53 -3.77 9.15 -6.67
N ALA A 54 -2.92 8.44 -7.41
CA ALA A 54 -2.29 7.20 -6.93
C ALA A 54 -1.46 7.45 -5.67
N LEU A 55 -0.69 8.55 -5.63
CA LEU A 55 0.09 8.95 -4.46
C LEU A 55 -0.82 9.19 -3.25
N ARG A 56 -1.91 9.96 -3.41
CA ARG A 56 -2.91 10.18 -2.35
C ARG A 56 -3.47 8.86 -1.82
N GLN A 57 -3.85 7.93 -2.72
CA GLN A 57 -4.39 6.63 -2.31
C GLN A 57 -3.37 5.78 -1.53
N VAL A 58 -2.09 5.83 -1.91
CA VAL A 58 -1.01 5.13 -1.18
C VAL A 58 -0.83 5.74 0.21
N GLU A 59 -0.81 7.06 0.33
CA GLU A 59 -0.68 7.75 1.63
C GLU A 59 -1.85 7.42 2.57
N GLU A 60 -3.08 7.42 2.07
CA GLU A 60 -4.26 7.03 2.83
C GLU A 60 -4.20 5.59 3.34
N LYS A 61 -3.70 4.67 2.51
CA LYS A 61 -3.50 3.26 2.91
C LYS A 61 -2.44 3.13 3.99
N ILE A 62 -1.31 3.85 3.89
CA ILE A 62 -0.25 3.83 4.91
C ILE A 62 -0.79 4.33 6.26
N VAL A 63 -1.50 5.46 6.27
CA VAL A 63 -2.10 6.02 7.48
C VAL A 63 -3.10 5.02 8.09
N SER A 64 -3.97 4.44 7.24
CA SER A 64 -4.97 3.46 7.67
C SER A 64 -4.33 2.22 8.29
N LEU A 65 -3.31 1.63 7.65
CA LEU A 65 -2.59 0.46 8.18
C LEU A 65 -1.82 0.78 9.46
N SER A 66 -1.20 1.97 9.55
CA SER A 66 -0.44 2.37 10.74
C SER A 66 -1.36 2.53 11.95
N ASN A 67 -2.55 3.11 11.75
CA ASN A 67 -3.56 3.28 12.80
C ASN A 67 -4.19 1.95 13.25
N GLN A 68 -4.25 0.95 12.37
CA GLN A 68 -4.72 -0.40 12.73
C GLN A 68 -3.74 -1.15 13.65
N GLY A 69 -2.44 -0.85 13.58
CA GLY A 69 -1.43 -1.45 14.47
C GLY A 69 -1.32 -0.81 15.86
N GLN A 70 -2.02 0.31 16.10
CA GLN A 70 -2.01 1.03 17.38
C GLN A 70 -3.25 0.76 18.26
N ARG A 71 -4.21 -0.04 17.78
CA ARG A 71 -5.39 -0.48 18.53
C ARG A 71 -5.24 -1.91 19.00
#